data_AF-A0A7V5PGM5-F1
#
_entry.id   AF-A0A7V5PGM5-F1
#
_cell.length_a   1.000
_cell.length_b   1.000
_cell.length_c   1.000
_cell.angle_alpha   90.00
_cell.angle_beta   90.00
_cell.angle_gamma   90.00
#
_symmetry.space_group_name_H-M   'P 1'
#
loop_
_entity.id
_entity.type
_entity.pdbx_description
1 polymer ?
#
loop_
_entity_poly.entity_id
_entity_poly.type
_entity_poly.pdbx_seq_one_letter_code
_entity_poly.pdbx_strand_id
1 'polypeptide(L)' 'GFGNFTLRDKNERPGRNPKTGEEIPISARRVVTFRPGQKLKARVELYAGSGE' A
#
# COMPACT_ATOMS: atom_id res chain seq x y z
N GLY A 1 15.42 -12.19 0.83
CA GLY A 1 15.31 -11.67 -0.55
C GLY A 1 14.73 -10.26 -0.57
N PHE A 2 14.32 -9.78 -1.73
CA PHE A 2 13.75 -8.43 -1.94
C PHE A 2 12.38 -8.26 -1.25
N GLY A 3 11.49 -9.22 -1.46
CA GLY A 3 10.11 -9.21 -0.95
C GLY A 3 9.20 -9.99 -1.90
N ASN A 4 7.90 -9.97 -1.62
CA ASN A 4 6.90 -10.72 -2.39
C ASN A 4 5.75 -9.82 -2.85
N PHE A 5 5.27 -10.05 -4.07
CA PHE A 5 4.02 -9.49 -4.56
C PHE A 5 2.88 -10.48 -4.30
N THR A 6 1.75 -9.98 -3.81
CA THR A 6 0.56 -10.79 -3.52
C THR A 6 -0.68 -10.10 -4.05
N LEU A 7 -1.57 -10.86 -4.70
CA LEU A 7 -2.88 -10.39 -5.10
C LEU A 7 -3.81 -10.39 -3.89
N ARG A 8 -4.61 -9.34 -3.75
CA ARG A 8 -5.67 -9.27 -2.75
C ARG A 8 -6.96 -8.84 -3.42
N ASP A 9 -8.04 -9.53 -3.09
CA ASP A 9 -9.38 -9.10 -3.45
C ASP A 9 -9.89 -8.12 -2.40
N LYS A 10 -10.34 -6.96 -2.85
CA LYS A 10 -10.90 -5.89 -2.02
C LYS A 10 -12.40 -5.82 -2.31
N ASN A 11 -13.19 -5.85 -1.24
CA ASN A 11 -14.63 -5.64 -1.33
C ASN A 11 -14.95 -4.19 -1.67
N GLU A 12 -16.15 -3.99 -2.21
CA GLU A 12 -16.72 -2.65 -2.38
C GLU A 12 -16.81 -1.94 -1.04
N ARG A 13 -16.59 -0.63 -1.03
CA ARG A 13 -16.66 0.19 0.18
C ARG A 13 -17.03 1.64 -0.12
N PRO A 14 -17.54 2.38 0.86
CA PRO A 14 -17.73 3.82 0.73
C PRO A 14 -16.40 4.52 0.42
N GLY A 15 -16.46 5.46 -0.52
CA GLY A 15 -15.39 6.37 -0.85
C GLY A 15 -15.94 7.78 -1.01
N ARG A 16 -15.04 8.75 -1.17
CA ARG A 16 -15.40 10.15 -1.39
C ARG A 16 -14.44 10.80 -2.35
N ASN A 17 -14.93 11.76 -3.14
CA ASN A 17 -14.07 12.65 -3.89
C ASN A 17 -13.26 13.52 -2.91
N PRO A 18 -11.92 13.46 -2.86
CA PRO A 18 -11.13 14.22 -1.89
C PRO A 18 -11.27 15.75 -2.03
N LYS A 19 -11.71 16.25 -3.19
CA LYS A 19 -11.87 17.68 -3.45
C LYS A 19 -13.25 18.21 -3.03
N THR A 20 -14.32 17.45 -3.22
CA THR A 20 -15.71 17.90 -3.02
C THR A 20 -16.40 17.25 -1.83
N GLY A 21 -15.89 16.11 -1.34
CA GLY A 21 -16.51 15.33 -0.27
C GLY A 21 -17.70 14.46 -0.71
N GLU A 22 -18.10 14.56 -1.98
CA GLU A 22 -19.18 13.76 -2.56
C GLU A 22 -18.91 12.27 -2.39
N GLU A 23 -19.93 11.51 -1.99
CA GLU A 23 -19.84 10.07 -1.78
C GLU A 23 -19.81 9.33 -3.11
N ILE A 24 -18.74 8.57 -3.33
CA ILE A 24 -18.54 7.76 -4.53
C ILE A 24 -18.09 6.38 -4.08
N PRO A 25 -18.86 5.30 -4.35
CA PRO A 25 -18.47 3.96 -3.95
C PRO A 25 -17.18 3.54 -4.67
N ILE A 26 -16.30 2.87 -3.94
CA ILE A 26 -15.09 2.26 -4.49
C ILE A 26 -15.42 0.80 -4.76
N SER A 27 -15.51 0.44 -6.04
CA SER A 27 -15.90 -0.89 -6.48
C SER A 27 -14.96 -1.99 -5.99
N ALA A 28 -15.52 -3.21 -5.88
CA ALA A 28 -14.74 -4.40 -5.62
C ALA A 28 -13.70 -4.63 -6.73
N ARG A 29 -12.47 -4.97 -6.35
CA ARG A 29 -11.35 -5.10 -7.30
C ARG A 29 -10.22 -5.95 -6.75
N ARG A 30 -9.46 -6.54 -7.66
CA ARG A 30 -8.19 -7.22 -7.36
C ARG A 30 -7.03 -6.24 -7.40
N VAL A 31 -6.22 -6.20 -6.35
CA VAL A 31 -5.07 -5.29 -6.24
C VAL A 31 -3.78 -6.07 -6.00
N VAL A 32 -2.66 -5.53 -6.47
CA VAL A 32 -1.32 -6.05 -6.15
C VAL A 32 -0.82 -5.37 -4.88
N THR A 33 -0.30 -6.14 -3.93
CA THR A 33 0.35 -5.62 -2.72
C THR A 33 1.74 -6.21 -2.57
N PHE A 34 2.72 -5.36 -2.27
CA PHE A 34 4.09 -5.76 -2.01
C PHE A 34 4.32 -5.92 -0.50
N ARG A 35 4.95 -7.03 -0.09
CA ARG A 35 5.47 -7.24 1.26
C ARG A 35 7.01 -7.22 1.20
N PRO A 36 7.67 -6.17 1.72
CA PRO A 36 9.12 -6.08 1.69
C PRO A 36 9.76 -7.16 2.55
N GLY A 37 10.80 -7.80 2.03
CA GLY A 37 11.60 -8.78 2.74
C GLY A 37 12.52 -8.11 3.77
N GLN A 38 12.96 -8.87 4.78
CA GLN A 38 13.77 -8.34 5.89
C GLN A 38 15.03 -7.59 5.41
N LYS A 39 15.73 -8.14 4.39
CA LYS A 39 16.93 -7.51 3.82
C LYS A 39 16.67 -6.12 3.23
N LEU A 40 15.52 -5.93 2.57
CA LEU A 40 15.15 -4.63 2.00
C LEU A 40 14.73 -3.66 3.11
N LYS A 41 13.90 -4.11 4.06
CA LYS A 41 13.47 -3.29 5.21
C LYS A 41 14.65 -2.73 5.98
N ALA A 42 15.58 -3.59 6.39
CA ALA A 42 16.75 -3.19 7.16
C ALA A 42 17.61 -2.13 6.44
N ARG A 43 17.80 -2.26 5.11
CA ARG A 43 18.55 -1.27 4.32
C ARG A 43 17.87 0.10 4.28
N VAL A 44 16.54 0.12 4.15
CA VAL A 44 15.76 1.36 4.11
C VAL A 44 15.73 2.03 5.49
N GLU A 45 15.56 1.25 6.56
CA GLU A 45 15.59 1.75 7.93
C GLU A 45 16.96 2.37 8.28
N LEU A 46 18.06 1.72 7.89
CA LEU A 46 19.42 2.26 8.09
C LEU A 46 19.65 3.58 7.35
N TYR A 47 19.11 3.72 6.13
CA TYR A 47 19.20 4.99 5.38
C TYR A 47 18.32 6.09 6.00
N ALA A 48 17.12 5.74 6.47
CA ALA A 48 16.22 6.69 7.11
C ALA A 48 16.73 7.15 8.50
N GLY A 49 17.54 6.34 9.18
CA GLY A 49 18.14 6.64 10.49
C GLY A 49 19.49 7.37 10.43
N SER A 50 20.02 7.69 9.25
CA SER A 50 21.28 8.44 9.07
C SER A 50 21.05 9.90 8.63
N GLY A 51 19.85 10.43 8.89
CA GLY A 51 19.47 11.80 8.57
C GLY A 51 19.65 12.78 9.74
N GLU A 52 20.78 12.69 10.46
CA GLU A 52 21.37 13.86 11.13
C GLU A 52 22.29 14.59 10.15
#